data_AF-A0A136NAA1-F1
#
_entry.id   AF-A0A136NAA1-F1
#
_cell.length_a   1.000
_cell.length_b   1.000
_cell.length_c   1.000
_cell.angle_alpha   90.00
_cell.angle_beta   90.00
_cell.angle_gamma   90.00
#
_symmetry.space_group_name_H-M   'P 1'
#
loop_
_entity.id
_entity.type
_entity.pdbx_description
1 polymer ?
#
loop_
_entity_poly.entity_id
_entity_poly.type
_entity_poly.pdbx_seq_one_letter_code
_entity_poly.pdbx_strand_id
1 'polypeptide(L)'
;MRKLILLSLLTIIACLSLTTIGCKKKTNTGNSGDSKNLIVVPIDRSDTTSLPFAIPASPSSLDFTQAPFGPLQLDTFATKVDEYITPYGFQKKDIAKVLVKKLNMVIENAPGQTFDFVKDQPVSIKVFVDSFNGTNPKMVGYLDNVPRGMTSLELTAVQDDIKDYFRADYMKIMVAFRTQENEGCVSGAKFRVNYTFEVSANKP
;
A
#
# COMPACT_ATOMS: atom_id res chain seq x y z
N MET A 1 5.89 -58.18 -38.72
CA MET A 1 4.56 -57.71 -39.17
C MET A 1 3.86 -56.99 -38.03
N ARG A 2 3.03 -56.00 -38.36
CA ARG A 2 2.13 -55.17 -37.51
C ARG A 2 2.68 -53.80 -37.11
N LYS A 3 2.41 -52.87 -38.03
CA LYS A 3 2.40 -51.41 -37.90
C LYS A 3 1.26 -51.02 -36.94
N LEU A 4 1.52 -50.13 -35.98
CA LEU A 4 0.46 -49.39 -35.29
C LEU A 4 0.42 -47.96 -35.85
N ILE A 5 -0.77 -47.57 -36.25
CA ILE A 5 -1.13 -46.35 -36.95
C ILE A 5 -1.36 -45.26 -35.88
N LEU A 6 -0.60 -44.18 -35.94
CA LEU A 6 -0.82 -42.98 -35.15
C LEU A 6 -1.83 -42.10 -35.89
N LEU A 7 -3.05 -41.97 -35.34
CA LEU A 7 -4.08 -41.07 -35.85
C LEU A 7 -3.86 -39.68 -35.23
N SER A 8 -3.45 -38.71 -36.05
CA SER A 8 -3.37 -37.29 -35.70
C SER A 8 -4.75 -36.66 -35.74
N LEU A 9 -5.28 -36.22 -34.59
CA LEU A 9 -6.54 -35.49 -34.51
C LEU A 9 -6.28 -33.98 -34.70
N LEU A 10 -6.56 -33.49 -35.91
CA LEU A 10 -6.47 -32.09 -36.29
C LEU A 10 -7.70 -31.34 -35.76
N THR A 11 -7.50 -30.41 -34.81
CA THR A 11 -8.57 -29.55 -34.28
C THR A 11 -8.62 -28.25 -35.07
N ILE A 12 -9.70 -28.06 -35.84
CA ILE A 12 -10.01 -26.82 -36.56
C ILE A 12 -10.78 -25.91 -35.60
N ILE A 13 -10.18 -24.79 -35.19
CA ILE A 13 -10.90 -23.71 -34.51
C ILE A 13 -11.10 -22.59 -35.53
N ALA A 14 -12.31 -22.54 -36.10
CA ALA A 14 -12.82 -21.38 -36.81
C ALA A 14 -13.49 -20.46 -35.78
N CYS A 15 -12.92 -19.28 -35.54
CA CYS A 15 -13.61 -18.20 -34.84
C CYS A 15 -13.75 -17.02 -35.80
N LEU A 16 -14.93 -16.93 -36.43
CA LEU A 16 -15.40 -15.73 -37.09
C LEU A 16 -15.87 -14.74 -36.02
N SER A 17 -15.31 -13.54 -36.02
CA SER A 17 -15.91 -12.37 -35.36
C SER A 17 -15.82 -11.14 -36.26
N LEU A 18 -16.77 -11.06 -37.19
CA LEU A 18 -17.20 -9.81 -37.80
C LEU A 18 -18.59 -9.47 -37.25
N THR A 19 -18.64 -8.53 -36.32
CA THR A 19 -19.80 -7.66 -36.09
C THR A 19 -19.32 -6.25 -35.78
N THR A 20 -19.12 -5.48 -36.85
CA THR A 20 -19.35 -4.04 -36.83
C THR A 20 -20.85 -3.80 -36.61
N ILE A 21 -21.22 -2.88 -35.70
CA ILE A 21 -22.37 -1.95 -35.75
C ILE A 21 -22.56 -1.34 -34.36
N GLY A 22 -22.63 0.00 -34.29
CA GLY A 22 -23.47 0.66 -33.28
C GLY A 22 -22.83 1.76 -32.45
N CYS A 23 -22.50 2.90 -33.08
CA CYS A 23 -22.52 4.18 -32.40
C CYS A 23 -23.92 4.43 -31.78
N LYS A 24 -24.02 4.40 -30.44
CA LYS A 24 -24.96 5.25 -29.71
C LYS A 24 -24.16 6.08 -28.73
N LYS A 25 -23.87 7.31 -29.14
CA LYS A 25 -23.53 8.42 -28.26
C LYS A 25 -24.74 8.65 -27.35
N LYS A 26 -24.75 7.98 -26.19
CA LYS A 26 -25.69 8.29 -25.12
C LYS A 26 -25.13 9.52 -24.42
N THR A 27 -25.64 10.68 -24.80
CA THR A 27 -25.59 11.90 -24.01
C THR A 27 -26.25 11.56 -22.68
N ASN A 28 -25.46 11.22 -21.65
CA ASN A 28 -25.95 11.23 -20.29
C ASN A 28 -26.04 12.70 -19.87
N THR A 29 -27.21 13.28 -20.18
CA THR A 29 -27.80 14.38 -19.42
C THR A 29 -27.73 14.00 -17.94
N GLY A 30 -27.23 14.95 -17.15
CA GLY A 30 -26.67 14.71 -15.83
C GLY A 30 -27.56 13.94 -14.86
N ASN A 31 -26.94 13.00 -14.16
CA ASN A 31 -27.19 12.88 -12.73
C ASN A 31 -26.33 13.93 -12.04
N SER A 32 -26.90 15.12 -11.85
CA SER A 32 -26.59 15.97 -10.70
C SER A 32 -27.05 15.22 -9.45
N GLY A 33 -26.38 14.12 -9.13
CA GLY A 33 -26.53 13.45 -7.85
C GLY A 33 -25.77 14.30 -6.85
N ASP A 34 -26.50 14.98 -5.98
CA ASP A 34 -26.01 15.72 -4.80
C ASP A 34 -24.49 15.83 -4.76
N SER A 35 -23.93 16.88 -5.35
CA SER A 35 -22.61 17.33 -4.97
C SER A 35 -22.73 17.83 -3.53
N LYS A 36 -22.79 16.88 -2.57
CA LYS A 36 -22.50 17.17 -1.18
C LYS A 36 -21.23 18.01 -1.23
N ASN A 37 -21.30 19.21 -0.67
CA ASN A 37 -20.17 20.12 -0.60
C ASN A 37 -19.10 19.45 0.27
N LEU A 38 -18.33 18.55 -0.33
CA LEU A 38 -17.25 17.84 0.30
C LEU A 38 -16.05 18.77 0.28
N ILE A 39 -15.53 19.03 1.47
CA ILE A 39 -14.25 19.73 1.62
C ILE A 39 -13.17 18.65 1.62
N VAL A 40 -12.15 18.87 0.78
CA VAL A 40 -11.03 17.97 0.61
C VAL A 40 -9.81 18.59 1.28
N VAL A 41 -9.29 17.92 2.31
CA VAL A 41 -8.15 18.38 3.11
C VAL A 41 -6.98 17.40 2.91
N PRO A 42 -5.84 17.86 2.38
CA PRO A 42 -4.62 17.07 2.41
C PRO A 42 -4.04 17.07 3.84
N ILE A 43 -3.67 15.90 4.35
CA ILE A 43 -2.99 15.73 5.63
C ILE A 43 -1.66 15.07 5.35
N ASP A 44 -0.59 15.84 5.51
CA ASP A 44 0.79 15.34 5.43
C ASP A 44 1.26 14.89 6.81
N ARG A 45 1.87 13.71 6.86
CA ARG A 45 2.26 13.08 8.11
C ARG A 45 3.53 12.26 7.89
N SER A 46 4.46 12.32 8.83
CA SER A 46 5.66 11.49 8.81
C SER A 46 5.83 10.81 10.17
N ASP A 47 6.11 9.51 10.17
CA ASP A 47 6.57 8.81 11.37
C ASP A 47 7.91 8.22 11.15
N THR A 48 8.64 8.05 12.25
CA THR A 48 9.91 7.36 12.24
C THR A 48 9.84 6.21 13.21
N THR A 49 10.12 5.01 12.72
CA THR A 49 10.35 3.84 13.57
C THR A 49 11.82 3.45 13.53
N SER A 50 12.23 2.56 14.42
CA SER A 50 13.57 1.97 14.39
C SER A 50 13.46 0.46 14.31
N LEU A 51 14.34 -0.18 13.55
CA LEU A 51 14.47 -1.63 13.59
C LEU A 51 14.84 -2.08 15.01
N PRO A 52 13.99 -2.86 15.70
CA PRO A 52 14.22 -3.22 17.10
C PRO A 52 15.38 -4.19 17.27
N PHE A 53 15.71 -4.94 16.21
CA PHE A 53 16.84 -5.85 16.14
C PHE A 53 17.52 -5.73 14.78
N ALA A 54 18.79 -6.14 14.71
CA ALA A 54 19.52 -6.16 13.45
C ALA A 54 18.97 -7.26 12.55
N ILE A 55 18.87 -6.98 11.25
CA ILE A 55 18.66 -7.99 10.22
C ILE A 55 20.04 -8.52 9.84
N PRO A 56 20.41 -9.76 10.18
CA PRO A 56 21.73 -10.28 9.85
C PRO A 56 21.84 -10.55 8.35
N ALA A 57 23.04 -10.37 7.80
CA ALA A 57 23.37 -10.91 6.48
C ALA A 57 23.30 -12.45 6.57
N SER A 58 22.24 -13.02 5.99
CA SER A 58 21.93 -14.44 6.08
C SER A 58 21.88 -15.06 4.69
N PRO A 59 22.35 -16.32 4.50
CA PRO A 59 22.20 -17.02 3.23
C PRO A 59 20.74 -17.33 2.87
N SER A 60 19.81 -17.14 3.81
CA SER A 60 18.37 -17.29 3.61
C SER A 60 17.60 -16.00 3.91
N SER A 61 16.54 -15.79 3.13
CA SER A 61 15.59 -14.70 3.31
C SER A 61 14.73 -14.90 4.56
N LEU A 62 14.58 -13.84 5.36
CA LEU A 62 13.60 -13.75 6.44
C LEU A 62 12.31 -13.13 5.89
N ASP A 63 11.16 -13.66 6.29
CA ASP A 63 9.85 -13.21 5.83
C ASP A 63 9.13 -12.41 6.92
N PHE A 64 9.09 -11.08 6.76
CA PHE A 64 8.33 -10.16 7.63
C PHE A 64 6.87 -10.02 7.17
N THR A 65 6.36 -10.91 6.31
CA THR A 65 4.93 -10.95 5.99
C THR A 65 4.16 -11.91 6.90
N GLN A 66 4.85 -12.79 7.63
CA GLN A 66 4.26 -13.87 8.42
C GLN A 66 5.00 -14.09 9.75
N ALA A 67 4.40 -14.84 10.66
CA ALA A 67 5.05 -15.24 11.92
C ALA A 67 6.34 -16.05 11.65
N PRO A 68 7.37 -15.97 12.53
CA PRO A 68 7.37 -15.32 13.84
C PRO A 68 7.71 -13.83 13.81
N PHE A 69 8.20 -13.29 12.69
CA PHE A 69 8.63 -11.89 12.61
C PHE A 69 7.45 -10.94 12.44
N GLY A 70 6.48 -11.30 11.59
CA GLY A 70 5.33 -10.48 11.24
C GLY A 70 5.72 -9.17 10.56
N PRO A 71 4.73 -8.40 10.06
CA PRO A 71 4.98 -7.06 9.56
C PRO A 71 5.63 -6.18 10.64
N LEU A 72 6.66 -5.43 10.25
CA LEU A 72 7.24 -4.42 11.11
C LEU A 72 6.19 -3.35 11.39
N GLN A 73 5.76 -3.26 12.64
CA GLN A 73 4.91 -2.17 13.07
C GLN A 73 5.73 -0.89 13.13
N LEU A 74 5.40 0.07 12.27
CA LEU A 74 6.08 1.34 12.26
C LEU A 74 5.62 2.21 13.43
N ASP A 75 4.31 2.26 13.65
CA ASP A 75 3.71 3.21 14.59
C ASP A 75 2.25 2.86 14.94
N THR A 76 1.72 3.56 15.96
CA THR A 76 0.31 3.64 16.39
C THR A 76 -0.09 5.10 16.55
N PHE A 77 -0.95 5.65 15.68
CA PHE A 77 -1.07 7.10 15.52
C PHE A 77 -2.47 7.72 15.50
N ALA A 78 -3.58 6.97 15.40
CA ALA A 78 -4.87 7.66 15.18
C ALA A 78 -5.37 8.56 16.33
N THR A 79 -4.59 8.78 17.38
CA THR A 79 -4.88 9.81 18.39
C THR A 79 -4.92 11.22 17.83
N LYS A 80 -4.31 11.50 16.67
CA LYS A 80 -4.16 12.87 16.16
C LYS A 80 -5.04 13.27 14.98
N VAL A 81 -5.90 12.37 14.47
CA VAL A 81 -6.77 12.72 13.32
C VAL A 81 -7.62 13.95 13.61
N ASP A 82 -8.12 14.08 14.84
CA ASP A 82 -8.91 15.23 15.28
C ASP A 82 -8.11 16.54 15.21
N GLU A 83 -6.80 16.52 15.49
CA GLU A 83 -5.92 17.72 15.42
C GLU A 83 -5.86 18.32 14.00
N TYR A 84 -6.01 17.49 12.95
CA TYR A 84 -5.89 17.93 11.56
C TYR A 84 -7.21 18.40 10.94
N ILE A 85 -8.34 17.87 11.41
CA ILE A 85 -9.66 18.17 10.83
C ILE A 85 -10.43 19.22 11.63
N THR A 86 -10.19 19.33 12.94
CA THR A 86 -10.86 20.31 13.82
C THR A 86 -10.63 21.77 13.41
N PRO A 87 -9.45 22.19 12.91
CA PRO A 87 -9.24 23.56 12.41
C PRO A 87 -10.19 23.95 11.26
N TYR A 88 -10.79 22.97 10.58
CA TYR A 88 -11.78 23.16 9.53
C TYR A 88 -13.23 23.01 10.00
N GLY A 89 -13.45 22.81 11.30
CA GLY A 89 -14.78 22.67 11.92
C GLY A 89 -15.40 21.28 11.79
N PHE A 90 -14.64 20.26 11.41
CA PHE A 90 -15.15 18.89 11.26
C PHE A 90 -14.84 18.00 12.46
N GLN A 91 -15.64 16.97 12.62
CA GLN A 91 -15.41 15.86 13.56
C GLN A 91 -15.16 14.55 12.78
N LYS A 92 -14.59 13.53 13.43
CA LYS A 92 -14.40 12.18 12.84
C LYS A 92 -15.66 11.61 12.16
N LYS A 93 -16.85 11.88 12.72
CA LYS A 93 -18.13 11.43 12.14
C LYS A 93 -18.43 12.06 10.78
N ASP A 94 -17.88 13.24 10.50
CA ASP A 94 -18.14 13.99 9.26
C ASP A 94 -17.25 13.53 8.10
N ILE A 95 -16.17 12.76 8.40
CA ILE A 95 -15.29 12.16 7.40
C ILE A 95 -16.10 11.24 6.49
N ALA A 96 -16.17 11.55 5.20
CA ALA A 96 -16.89 10.79 4.19
C ALA A 96 -16.01 9.75 3.48
N LYS A 97 -14.73 10.08 3.28
CA LYS A 97 -13.75 9.28 2.54
C LYS A 97 -12.33 9.67 2.94
N VAL A 98 -11.43 8.69 3.02
CA VAL A 98 -10.00 8.95 3.17
C VAL A 98 -9.22 8.10 2.18
N LEU A 99 -8.35 8.72 1.40
CA LEU A 99 -7.45 8.05 0.45
C LEU A 99 -6.01 8.32 0.79
N VAL A 100 -5.11 7.36 0.54
CA VAL A 100 -3.68 7.64 0.55
C VAL A 100 -3.26 8.13 -0.84
N LYS A 101 -2.67 9.32 -0.90
CA LYS A 101 -2.22 9.93 -2.16
C LYS A 101 -0.76 9.69 -2.44
N LYS A 102 0.07 9.77 -1.40
CA LYS A 102 1.52 9.61 -1.50
C LYS A 102 2.02 8.78 -0.33
N LEU A 103 2.96 7.90 -0.60
CA LEU A 103 3.72 7.15 0.39
C LEU A 103 5.19 7.17 -0.03
N ASN A 104 6.05 7.58 0.88
CA ASN A 104 7.49 7.55 0.69
C ASN A 104 8.15 6.97 1.94
N MET A 105 9.16 6.13 1.76
CA MET A 105 9.95 5.55 2.84
C MET A 105 11.40 6.00 2.73
N VAL A 106 12.04 6.34 3.84
CA VAL A 106 13.42 6.82 3.91
C VAL A 106 14.17 6.09 5.01
N ILE A 107 15.39 5.64 4.75
CA ILE A 107 16.32 5.21 5.78
C ILE A 107 17.05 6.44 6.33
N GLU A 108 16.96 6.64 7.64
CA GLU A 108 17.55 7.76 8.34
C GLU A 108 18.54 7.30 9.40
N ASN A 109 19.52 8.15 9.69
CA ASN A 109 20.51 7.94 10.75
C ASN A 109 21.26 6.59 10.67
N ALA A 110 21.46 6.08 9.46
CA ALA A 110 22.17 4.84 9.22
C ALA A 110 23.14 5.02 8.03
N PRO A 111 24.33 5.62 8.26
CA PRO A 111 25.29 5.92 7.19
C PRO A 111 25.65 4.67 6.39
N GLY A 112 25.55 4.76 5.06
CA GLY A 112 25.85 3.66 4.15
C GLY A 112 24.80 2.54 4.10
N GLN A 113 23.70 2.64 4.86
CA GLN A 113 22.59 1.71 4.74
C GLN A 113 21.63 2.14 3.63
N THR A 114 21.21 1.17 2.85
CA THR A 114 20.30 1.29 1.72
C THR A 114 19.18 0.26 1.89
N PHE A 115 18.16 0.30 1.05
CA PHE A 115 17.12 -0.74 1.02
C PHE A 115 17.58 -2.05 0.37
N ASP A 116 18.88 -2.25 0.18
CA ASP A 116 19.45 -3.46 -0.43
C ASP A 116 19.17 -4.72 0.39
N PHE A 117 18.85 -4.58 1.68
CA PHE A 117 18.39 -5.67 2.54
C PHE A 117 16.96 -6.14 2.22
N VAL A 118 16.20 -5.42 1.40
CA VAL A 118 14.86 -5.84 0.95
C VAL A 118 15.01 -6.67 -0.31
N LYS A 119 14.38 -7.85 -0.31
CA LYS A 119 14.39 -8.78 -1.45
C LYS A 119 13.67 -8.17 -2.64
N ASP A 120 14.36 -8.09 -3.76
CA ASP A 120 13.80 -7.62 -5.01
C ASP A 120 12.95 -8.73 -5.66
N GLN A 121 11.63 -8.56 -5.66
CA GLN A 121 10.64 -9.49 -6.18
C GLN A 121 9.32 -8.74 -6.45
N PRO A 122 8.40 -9.24 -7.29
CA PRO A 122 7.08 -8.62 -7.41
C PRO A 122 6.42 -8.39 -6.04
N VAL A 123 6.05 -7.14 -5.77
CA VAL A 123 5.60 -6.64 -4.46
C VAL A 123 6.62 -6.83 -3.32
N SER A 124 7.82 -6.27 -3.46
CA SER A 124 8.91 -6.28 -2.47
C SER A 124 8.53 -5.67 -1.13
N ILE A 125 7.82 -4.54 -1.13
CA ILE A 125 7.38 -3.84 0.08
C ILE A 125 5.87 -3.71 0.05
N LYS A 126 5.22 -3.97 1.20
CA LYS A 126 3.79 -3.75 1.41
C LYS A 126 3.59 -2.85 2.63
N VAL A 127 2.68 -1.90 2.52
CA VAL A 127 2.25 -1.04 3.63
C VAL A 127 0.79 -1.31 3.92
N PHE A 128 0.49 -1.55 5.19
CA PHE A 128 -0.85 -1.83 5.68
C PHE A 128 -1.27 -0.83 6.73
N VAL A 129 -2.56 -0.49 6.74
CA VAL A 129 -3.21 0.18 7.86
C VAL A 129 -4.17 -0.79 8.54
N ASP A 130 -4.33 -0.64 9.85
CA ASP A 130 -5.30 -1.39 10.62
C ASP A 130 -5.71 -0.58 11.86
N SER A 131 -6.81 -0.95 12.51
CA SER A 131 -7.12 -0.40 13.84
C SER A 131 -6.16 -0.98 14.87
N PHE A 132 -5.95 -0.27 15.97
CA PHE A 132 -5.23 -0.83 17.11
C PHE A 132 -6.04 -2.00 17.69
N ASN A 133 -5.37 -3.14 17.92
CA ASN A 133 -5.99 -4.45 18.19
C ASN A 133 -6.84 -5.03 17.05
N GLY A 134 -6.87 -4.38 15.88
CA GLY A 134 -7.43 -4.95 14.66
C GLY A 134 -6.68 -6.19 14.20
N THR A 135 -7.39 -7.06 13.49
CA THR A 135 -6.88 -8.30 12.91
C THR A 135 -7.01 -8.35 11.38
N ASN A 136 -7.56 -7.28 10.77
CA ASN A 136 -7.88 -7.21 9.35
C ASN A 136 -7.14 -6.04 8.70
N PRO A 137 -5.80 -6.15 8.56
CA PRO A 137 -5.01 -5.10 7.94
C PRO A 137 -5.38 -4.91 6.47
N LYS A 138 -5.50 -3.65 6.06
CA LYS A 138 -5.77 -3.26 4.68
C LYS A 138 -4.51 -2.69 4.04
N MET A 139 -4.15 -3.24 2.89
CA MET A 139 -3.00 -2.75 2.13
C MET A 139 -3.32 -1.37 1.54
N VAL A 140 -2.44 -0.40 1.78
CA VAL A 140 -2.59 0.99 1.31
C VAL A 140 -1.48 1.44 0.40
N GLY A 141 -0.40 0.68 0.33
CA GLY A 141 0.69 0.96 -0.57
C GLY A 141 1.58 -0.24 -0.79
N TYR A 142 2.32 -0.23 -1.88
CA TYR A 142 3.28 -1.25 -2.20
C TYR A 142 4.40 -0.71 -3.09
N LEU A 143 5.49 -1.45 -3.17
CA LEU A 143 6.53 -1.26 -4.17
C LEU A 143 6.87 -2.62 -4.75
N ASP A 144 6.85 -2.73 -6.08
CA ASP A 144 7.20 -3.98 -6.75
C ASP A 144 8.68 -4.26 -6.65
N ASN A 145 9.55 -3.43 -7.24
CA ASN A 145 10.99 -3.69 -7.26
C ASN A 145 11.74 -2.61 -6.47
N VAL A 146 12.79 -3.01 -5.76
CA VAL A 146 13.63 -2.09 -4.97
C VAL A 146 14.94 -1.86 -5.72
N PRO A 147 15.14 -0.68 -6.32
CA PRO A 147 16.41 -0.39 -7.00
C PRO A 147 17.57 -0.44 -6.00
N ARG A 148 18.71 -0.96 -6.46
CA ARG A 148 19.91 -1.06 -5.63
C ARG A 148 20.43 0.31 -5.20
N GLY A 149 20.97 0.40 -3.99
CA GLY A 149 21.62 1.61 -3.48
C GLY A 149 20.67 2.72 -3.04
N MET A 150 19.35 2.48 -3.04
CA MET A 150 18.37 3.52 -2.69
C MET A 150 18.28 3.70 -1.17
N THR A 151 18.27 4.95 -0.72
CA THR A 151 17.99 5.34 0.67
C THR A 151 16.58 5.90 0.85
N SER A 152 15.88 6.16 -0.25
CA SER A 152 14.49 6.59 -0.27
C SER A 152 13.74 5.86 -1.38
N LEU A 153 12.51 5.46 -1.09
CA LEU A 153 11.63 4.73 -1.99
C LEU A 153 10.28 5.42 -2.03
N GLU A 154 9.81 5.75 -3.24
CA GLU A 154 8.42 6.13 -3.49
C GLU A 154 7.60 4.85 -3.67
N LEU A 155 6.50 4.73 -2.93
CA LEU A 155 5.61 3.58 -3.00
C LEU A 155 4.35 3.93 -3.80
N THR A 156 3.82 2.94 -4.50
CA THR A 156 2.53 3.05 -5.18
C THR A 156 1.41 3.02 -4.17
N ALA A 157 0.61 4.10 -4.10
CA ALA A 157 -0.54 4.19 -3.22
C ALA A 157 -1.75 3.42 -3.79
N VAL A 158 -2.37 2.58 -2.97
CA VAL A 158 -3.64 1.91 -3.30
C VAL A 158 -4.77 2.90 -3.02
N GLN A 159 -5.57 3.22 -4.04
CA GLN A 159 -6.64 4.23 -3.97
C GLN A 159 -7.93 3.71 -3.32
N ASP A 160 -7.77 3.02 -2.20
CA ASP A 160 -8.86 2.45 -1.43
C ASP A 160 -9.31 3.39 -0.31
N ASP A 161 -10.62 3.40 -0.02
CA ASP A 161 -11.14 4.15 1.13
C ASP A 161 -10.72 3.50 2.44
N ILE A 162 -10.09 4.30 3.32
CA ILE A 162 -9.58 3.90 4.63
C ILE A 162 -10.20 4.70 5.79
N LYS A 163 -11.35 5.37 5.56
CA LYS A 163 -11.99 6.24 6.57
C LYS A 163 -12.28 5.55 7.90
N ASP A 164 -12.54 4.25 7.91
CA ASP A 164 -12.89 3.53 9.14
C ASP A 164 -11.71 3.50 10.13
N TYR A 165 -10.48 3.49 9.61
CA TYR A 165 -9.27 3.58 10.43
C TYR A 165 -9.01 5.00 10.97
N PHE A 166 -9.50 6.03 10.26
CA PHE A 166 -9.45 7.42 10.73
C PHE A 166 -10.54 7.72 11.78
N ARG A 167 -11.63 6.95 11.77
CA ARG A 167 -12.71 7.03 12.77
C ARG A 167 -12.41 6.23 14.04
N ALA A 168 -11.49 5.28 13.98
CA ALA A 168 -11.02 4.56 15.15
C ALA A 168 -10.28 5.49 16.13
N ASP A 169 -10.18 5.06 17.39
CA ASP A 169 -9.39 5.77 18.40
C ASP A 169 -7.89 5.71 18.08
N TYR A 170 -7.44 4.57 17.52
CA TYR A 170 -6.06 4.30 17.18
C TYR A 170 -5.98 3.51 15.87
N MET A 171 -5.10 3.95 14.96
CA MET A 171 -4.68 3.28 13.73
C MET A 171 -3.22 2.89 13.89
N LYS A 172 -2.86 1.69 13.45
CA LYS A 172 -1.47 1.24 13.32
C LYS A 172 -1.09 1.19 11.84
N ILE A 173 0.16 1.52 11.54
CA ILE A 173 0.72 1.34 10.20
C ILE A 173 1.84 0.30 10.28
N MET A 174 1.80 -0.64 9.35
CA MET A 174 2.69 -1.79 9.32
C MET A 174 3.34 -1.89 7.94
N VAL A 175 4.61 -2.29 7.92
CA VAL A 175 5.38 -2.56 6.72
C VAL A 175 5.79 -4.00 6.70
N ALA A 176 5.55 -4.69 5.59
CA ALA A 176 5.98 -6.05 5.39
C ALA A 176 6.90 -6.15 4.17
N PHE A 177 7.95 -6.96 4.29
CA PHE A 177 8.88 -7.26 3.21
C PHE A 177 9.54 -8.63 3.45
N ARG A 178 10.34 -9.07 2.49
CA ARG A 178 11.29 -10.17 2.68
C ARG A 178 12.70 -9.64 2.63
N THR A 179 13.64 -10.28 3.32
CA THR A 179 15.04 -9.84 3.29
C THR A 179 15.78 -10.42 2.10
N GLN A 180 16.70 -9.66 1.54
CA GLN A 180 17.61 -10.11 0.49
C GLN A 180 18.71 -10.99 1.10
N GLU A 181 19.06 -12.09 0.42
CA GLU A 181 20.13 -12.98 0.89
C GLU A 181 21.48 -12.24 0.94
N ASN A 182 22.23 -12.47 2.01
CA ASN A 182 23.55 -11.89 2.31
C ASN A 182 23.57 -10.37 2.50
N GLU A 183 22.41 -9.73 2.56
CA GLU A 183 22.27 -8.31 2.84
C GLU A 183 21.72 -8.14 4.26
N GLY A 184 22.32 -7.25 5.03
CA GLY A 184 21.94 -6.99 6.42
C GLY A 184 21.44 -5.57 6.61
N CYS A 185 20.73 -5.34 7.71
CA CYS A 185 20.40 -4.01 8.20
C CYS A 185 20.76 -3.89 9.69
N VAL A 186 21.47 -2.82 10.04
CA VAL A 186 21.91 -2.60 11.43
C VAL A 186 20.71 -2.39 12.36
N SER A 187 20.83 -2.83 13.62
CA SER A 187 19.85 -2.50 14.64
C SER A 187 19.77 -0.98 14.83
N GLY A 188 18.58 -0.48 15.14
CA GLY A 188 18.37 0.95 15.35
C GLY A 188 18.39 1.80 14.08
N ALA A 189 18.56 1.20 12.89
CA ALA A 189 18.31 1.89 11.62
C ALA A 189 16.89 2.50 11.67
N LYS A 190 16.78 3.78 11.35
CA LYS A 190 15.51 4.49 11.43
C LYS A 190 14.84 4.50 10.07
N PHE A 191 13.55 4.22 10.05
CA PHE A 191 12.72 4.25 8.85
C PHE A 191 11.69 5.34 9.02
N ARG A 192 11.83 6.41 8.26
CA ARG A 192 10.80 7.42 8.16
C ARG A 192 9.81 7.03 7.07
N VAL A 193 8.52 7.05 7.36
CA VAL A 193 7.48 6.91 6.34
C VAL A 193 6.66 8.17 6.30
N ASN A 194 6.63 8.77 5.12
CA ASN A 194 5.88 9.98 4.81
C ASN A 194 4.59 9.56 4.10
N TYR A 195 3.46 10.09 4.57
CA TYR A 195 2.13 9.87 4.03
C TYR A 195 1.49 11.20 3.70
N THR A 196 0.80 11.26 2.56
CA THR A 196 -0.18 12.30 2.29
C THR A 196 -1.54 11.61 2.20
N PHE A 197 -2.44 11.95 3.12
CA PHE A 197 -3.84 11.52 3.08
C PHE A 197 -4.70 12.60 2.44
N GLU A 198 -5.68 12.20 1.63
CA GLU A 198 -6.74 13.08 1.17
C GLU A 198 -8.01 12.74 1.95
N VAL A 199 -8.41 13.64 2.86
CA VAL A 199 -9.62 13.48 3.68
C VAL A 199 -10.73 14.31 3.08
N SER A 200 -11.82 13.66 2.70
CA SER A 200 -13.06 14.32 2.30
C SER A 200 -14.03 14.32 3.47
N ALA A 201 -14.50 15.49 3.89
CA ALA A 201 -15.48 15.65 4.97
C ALA A 201 -16.75 16.33 4.47
N ASN A 202 -17.90 15.95 5.04
CA ASN A 202 -19.15 16.65 4.81
C ASN A 202 -19.12 17.99 5.53
N LYS A 203 -19.53 19.06 4.84
CA LYS A 203 -19.73 20.34 5.49
C LYS A 203 -20.76 20.20 6.62
N PRO A 204 -20.49 20.73 7.83
CA PRO A 204 -21.47 20.77 8.90
C PRO A 204 -22.69 21.61 8.52
#